data_AF-A0A9E2X0Y6-F1
#
_entry.id   AF-A0A9E2X0Y6-F1
#
_cell.length_a   1.000
_cell.length_b   1.000
_cell.length_c   1.000
_cell.angle_alpha   90.00
_cell.angle_beta   90.00
_cell.angle_gamma   90.00
#
_symmetry.space_group_name_H-M   'P 1'
#
loop_
_entity.id
_entity.type
_entity.pdbx_description
1 polymer ?
#
loop_
_entity_poly.entity_id
_entity_poly.type
_entity_poly.pdbx_seq_one_letter_code
_entity_poly.pdbx_strand_id
1 'polypeptide(L)'
;MSLFRFGFMVLWLMPTVLALTYEEGRAWNAEGHMIVALVADRLLQAQESPAQGKVTELLAGDKSNTWTRTDVAGEATWADALLEKTTEGRIATTKWHYVKLDPANPDLTKACFGKPALPEMAPASHGLQDDCAVDKVEQFAKELRDP
;
A
#
# COMPACT_ATOMS: atom_id res chain seq x y z
N MET A 1 16.31 74.27 -9.82
CA MET A 1 17.39 73.37 -10.30
C MET A 1 17.07 71.96 -9.88
N SER A 2 17.31 71.03 -10.80
CA SER A 2 16.97 69.60 -10.78
C SER A 2 17.25 68.90 -9.46
N LEU A 3 16.50 67.83 -9.13
CA LEU A 3 17.06 66.47 -9.04
C LEU A 3 16.00 65.44 -8.59
N PHE A 4 16.00 64.30 -9.28
CA PHE A 4 15.44 62.99 -8.93
C PHE A 4 13.92 62.79 -8.87
N ARG A 5 13.31 62.60 -10.05
CA ARG A 5 12.17 61.67 -10.22
C ARG A 5 12.73 60.28 -10.55
N PHE A 6 12.94 59.46 -9.53
CA PHE A 6 13.13 58.02 -9.69
C PHE A 6 12.42 57.30 -8.55
N GLY A 7 11.69 56.24 -8.89
CA GLY A 7 11.09 55.34 -7.93
C GLY A 7 9.59 55.53 -7.81
N PHE A 8 8.85 54.77 -8.61
CA PHE A 8 7.66 54.00 -8.22
C PHE A 8 7.17 53.26 -9.46
N MET A 9 8.05 52.43 -10.02
CA MET A 9 7.65 51.42 -10.97
C MET A 9 8.36 50.15 -10.51
N VAL A 10 7.66 49.03 -10.56
CA VAL A 10 8.05 47.71 -10.03
C VAL A 10 7.74 47.53 -8.54
N LEU A 11 6.45 47.35 -8.23
CA LEU A 11 6.04 46.69 -6.99
C LEU A 11 4.83 45.78 -7.22
N TRP A 12 4.79 45.13 -8.38
CA TRP A 12 3.82 44.07 -8.68
C TRP A 12 4.53 43.09 -9.59
N LEU A 13 5.17 42.08 -8.99
CA LEU A 13 5.39 40.74 -9.54
C LEU A 13 6.21 39.92 -8.52
N MET A 14 5.54 38.91 -7.95
CA MET A 14 6.06 37.81 -7.12
C MET A 14 6.36 38.10 -5.64
N PRO A 15 5.92 37.22 -4.71
CA PRO A 15 5.82 35.79 -4.92
C PRO A 15 4.42 35.22 -4.65
N THR A 16 3.68 34.92 -5.71
CA THR A 16 2.62 33.90 -5.74
C THR A 16 3.20 32.47 -5.70
N VAL A 17 4.39 32.29 -5.11
CA VAL A 17 5.20 31.05 -5.15
C VAL A 17 5.52 30.56 -3.74
N LEU A 18 4.57 30.70 -2.80
CA LEU A 18 4.72 30.19 -1.42
C LEU A 18 3.47 29.50 -0.88
N ALA A 19 2.63 28.96 -1.77
CA ALA A 19 1.50 28.09 -1.40
C ALA A 19 1.55 26.74 -2.12
N LEU A 20 2.73 26.28 -2.55
CA LEU A 20 2.95 24.85 -2.75
C LEU A 20 3.27 24.26 -1.38
N THR A 21 2.25 24.14 -0.54
CA THR A 21 2.32 23.20 0.58
C THR A 21 2.53 21.83 -0.04
N TYR A 22 3.68 21.24 0.19
CA TYR A 22 3.88 19.83 -0.07
C TYR A 22 2.90 19.11 0.86
N GLU A 23 1.73 18.73 0.33
CA GLU A 23 0.93 17.67 0.93
C GLU A 23 1.92 16.51 1.06
N GLU A 24 2.23 16.11 2.31
CA GLU A 24 2.92 14.85 2.51
C GLU A 24 2.16 13.83 1.69
N GLY A 25 2.82 13.23 0.70
CA GLY A 25 2.23 12.13 -0.04
C GLY A 25 2.00 11.01 0.96
N ARG A 26 0.83 11.01 1.62
CA ARG A 26 0.33 9.93 2.49
C ARG A 26 -0.13 8.81 1.57
N ALA A 27 0.82 8.31 0.79
CA ALA A 27 0.55 7.28 -0.18
C ALA A 27 0.08 6.06 0.61
N TRP A 28 -1.21 5.76 0.46
CA TRP A 28 -1.85 4.55 0.94
C TRP A 28 -1.88 4.40 2.47
N ASN A 29 -2.30 5.45 3.20
CA ASN A 29 -2.89 5.22 4.53
C ASN A 29 -4.22 4.41 4.38
N ALA A 30 -4.92 4.16 5.48
CA ALA A 30 -6.19 3.42 5.46
C ALA A 30 -7.15 3.86 4.34
N GLU A 31 -7.31 5.17 4.12
CA GLU A 31 -8.15 5.70 3.05
C GLU A 31 -7.64 5.31 1.65
N GLY A 32 -6.33 5.43 1.41
CA GLY A 32 -5.75 5.03 0.13
C GLY A 32 -5.93 3.53 -0.14
N HIS A 33 -5.72 2.67 0.86
CA HIS A 33 -5.98 1.23 0.74
C HIS A 33 -7.45 0.93 0.38
N MET A 34 -8.39 1.60 1.06
CA MET A 34 -9.82 1.48 0.75
C MET A 34 -10.14 1.90 -0.68
N ILE A 35 -9.58 3.02 -1.16
CA ILE A 35 -9.81 3.51 -2.53
C ILE A 35 -9.32 2.50 -3.57
N VAL A 36 -8.10 1.95 -3.41
CA VAL A 36 -7.58 0.93 -4.33
C VAL A 36 -8.50 -0.29 -4.37
N ALA A 37 -8.93 -0.75 -3.20
CA ALA A 37 -9.78 -1.91 -3.07
C ALA A 37 -11.16 -1.71 -3.74
N LEU A 38 -11.75 -0.53 -3.58
CA LEU A 38 -13.02 -0.17 -4.23
C LEU A 38 -12.89 -0.06 -5.75
N VAL A 39 -11.78 0.50 -6.24
CA VAL A 39 -11.50 0.53 -7.68
C VAL A 39 -11.34 -0.89 -8.22
N ALA A 40 -10.58 -1.75 -7.53
CA ALA A 40 -10.40 -3.15 -7.92
C ALA A 40 -11.73 -3.91 -7.94
N ASP A 41 -12.54 -3.83 -6.87
CA ASP A 41 -13.86 -4.46 -6.83
C ASP A 41 -14.76 -3.96 -7.97
N ARG A 42 -14.76 -2.66 -8.26
CA ARG A 42 -15.53 -2.11 -9.37
C ARG A 42 -15.10 -2.66 -10.73
N LEU A 43 -13.79 -2.83 -10.94
CA LEU A 43 -13.26 -3.43 -12.17
C LEU A 43 -13.61 -4.92 -12.26
N LEU A 44 -13.51 -5.66 -11.16
CA LEU A 44 -13.91 -7.07 -11.09
C LEU A 44 -15.41 -7.23 -11.37
N GLN A 45 -16.28 -6.40 -10.79
CA GLN A 45 -17.71 -6.40 -11.10
C GLN A 45 -17.98 -6.17 -12.59
N ALA A 46 -17.22 -5.28 -13.23
CA ALA A 46 -17.43 -4.91 -14.63
C ALA A 46 -16.86 -5.91 -15.64
N GLN A 47 -15.75 -6.58 -15.30
CA GLN A 47 -14.95 -7.35 -16.25
C GLN A 47 -14.83 -8.84 -15.87
N GLU A 48 -14.89 -9.18 -14.58
CA GLU A 48 -14.61 -10.52 -14.05
C GLU A 48 -15.57 -10.89 -12.90
N SER A 49 -16.88 -10.77 -13.16
CA SER A 49 -17.92 -10.99 -12.15
C SER A 49 -17.81 -12.34 -11.38
N PRO A 50 -17.39 -13.47 -11.98
CA PRO A 50 -17.15 -14.69 -11.21
C PRO A 50 -16.06 -14.54 -10.13
N ALA A 51 -14.95 -13.86 -10.44
CA ALA A 51 -13.88 -13.61 -9.49
C ALA A 51 -14.35 -12.66 -8.37
N GLN A 52 -15.13 -11.64 -8.73
CA GLN A 52 -15.78 -10.75 -7.76
C GLN A 52 -16.69 -11.50 -6.78
N GLY A 53 -17.47 -12.45 -7.29
CA GLY A 53 -18.32 -13.31 -6.47
C GLY A 53 -17.51 -14.15 -5.48
N LYS A 54 -16.35 -14.66 -5.90
CA LYS A 54 -15.43 -15.39 -5.02
C LYS A 54 -14.80 -14.53 -3.94
N VAL A 55 -14.38 -13.31 -4.26
CA VAL A 55 -13.92 -12.35 -3.25
C VAL A 55 -15.02 -12.09 -2.22
N THR A 56 -16.25 -11.84 -2.68
CA THR A 56 -17.39 -11.61 -1.78
C THR A 56 -17.68 -12.81 -0.88
N GLU A 57 -17.61 -14.03 -1.42
CA GLU A 57 -17.79 -15.29 -0.67
C GLU A 57 -16.72 -15.46 0.42
N LEU A 58 -15.44 -15.24 0.08
CA LEU A 58 -14.33 -15.32 1.03
C LEU A 58 -14.50 -14.30 2.16
N LEU A 59 -14.80 -13.05 1.82
CA LEU A 59 -14.95 -11.96 2.80
C LEU A 59 -16.18 -12.15 3.71
N ALA A 60 -17.29 -12.66 3.19
CA ALA A 60 -18.47 -12.96 4.01
C ALA A 60 -18.23 -14.07 5.04
N GLY A 61 -17.25 -14.95 4.79
CA GLY A 61 -16.84 -16.03 5.68
C GLY A 61 -15.81 -15.61 6.74
N ASP A 62 -15.16 -14.45 6.58
CA ASP A 62 -14.09 -14.03 7.48
C ASP A 62 -14.62 -13.62 8.86
N LYS A 63 -14.07 -14.26 9.89
CA LYS A 63 -14.34 -14.01 11.31
C LYS A 63 -13.06 -13.91 12.12
N SER A 64 -11.92 -13.76 11.44
CA SER A 64 -10.58 -13.77 12.03
C SER A 64 -10.34 -12.59 12.97
N ASN A 65 -11.08 -11.49 12.80
CA ASN A 65 -10.88 -10.27 13.54
C ASN A 65 -12.18 -9.44 13.69
N THR A 66 -12.11 -8.41 14.53
CA THR A 66 -13.18 -7.40 14.72
C THR A 66 -12.67 -5.97 14.52
N TRP A 67 -11.48 -5.84 13.91
CA TRP A 67 -10.78 -4.57 13.74
C TRP A 67 -11.21 -3.84 12.47
N THR A 68 -11.54 -4.60 11.43
CA THR A 68 -11.99 -4.13 10.13
C THR A 68 -13.42 -4.58 9.85
N ARG A 69 -14.04 -3.95 8.87
CA ARG A 69 -15.26 -4.48 8.27
C ARG A 69 -14.86 -5.59 7.31
N THR A 70 -15.65 -6.66 7.27
CA THR A 70 -15.46 -7.82 6.38
C THR A 70 -15.97 -7.53 4.96
N ASP A 71 -15.78 -6.31 4.48
CA ASP A 71 -16.02 -5.91 3.09
C ASP A 71 -14.69 -5.54 2.43
N VAL A 72 -14.68 -5.40 1.09
CA VAL A 72 -13.44 -5.25 0.33
C VAL A 72 -12.63 -4.01 0.75
N ALA A 73 -13.29 -2.93 1.15
CA ALA A 73 -12.64 -1.71 1.60
C ALA A 73 -12.09 -1.87 3.03
N GLY A 74 -12.88 -2.45 3.95
CA GLY A 74 -12.45 -2.69 5.32
C GLY A 74 -11.25 -3.64 5.38
N GLU A 75 -11.34 -4.79 4.72
CA GLU A 75 -10.27 -5.80 4.74
C GLU A 75 -9.00 -5.34 4.04
N ALA A 76 -9.07 -4.36 3.13
CA ALA A 76 -7.88 -3.73 2.55
C ALA A 76 -6.99 -3.03 3.59
N THR A 77 -7.50 -2.78 4.80
CA THR A 77 -6.76 -2.16 5.91
C THR A 77 -6.35 -3.15 7.00
N TRP A 78 -6.74 -4.42 6.87
CA TRP A 78 -6.53 -5.43 7.90
C TRP A 78 -5.05 -5.69 8.20
N ALA A 79 -4.22 -5.75 7.16
CA ALA A 79 -2.79 -6.05 7.33
C ALA A 79 -2.08 -4.97 8.18
N ASP A 80 -2.42 -3.70 7.98
CA ASP A 80 -1.93 -2.59 8.81
C ASP A 80 -2.52 -2.67 10.22
N ALA A 81 -3.81 -2.98 10.35
CA ALA A 81 -4.43 -3.16 11.67
C ALA A 81 -3.76 -4.28 12.47
N LEU A 82 -3.38 -5.39 11.83
CA LEU A 82 -2.63 -6.49 12.44
C LEU A 82 -1.26 -6.03 12.97
N LEU A 83 -0.52 -5.26 12.16
CA LEU A 83 0.78 -4.69 12.51
C LEU A 83 0.69 -3.71 13.69
N GLU A 84 -0.35 -2.88 13.71
CA GLU A 84 -0.56 -1.88 14.75
C GLU A 84 -1.01 -2.51 16.06
N LYS A 85 -1.97 -3.44 16.01
CA LYS A 85 -2.68 -3.94 17.18
C LYS A 85 -2.00 -5.11 17.88
N THR A 86 -1.06 -5.81 17.22
CA THR A 86 -0.39 -6.98 17.80
C THR A 86 1.13 -6.89 17.70
N THR A 87 1.82 -7.41 18.70
CA THR A 87 3.28 -7.49 18.67
C THR A 87 3.72 -8.60 17.72
N GLU A 88 3.00 -9.71 17.72
CA GLU A 88 3.24 -10.89 16.90
C GLU A 88 3.10 -10.55 15.41
N GLY A 89 1.99 -9.88 15.04
CA GLY A 89 1.77 -9.41 13.68
C GLY A 89 2.85 -8.44 13.22
N ARG A 90 3.23 -7.47 14.07
CA ARG A 90 4.32 -6.54 13.75
C ARG A 90 5.63 -7.26 13.46
N ILE A 91 6.02 -8.21 14.32
CA ILE A 91 7.25 -8.98 14.11
C ILE A 91 7.15 -9.82 12.84
N ALA A 92 5.99 -10.43 12.59
CA ALA A 92 5.80 -11.34 11.47
C ALA A 92 5.73 -10.64 10.11
N THR A 93 5.02 -9.51 10.01
CA THR A 93 4.58 -8.98 8.72
C THR A 93 5.20 -7.65 8.33
N THR A 94 5.92 -6.94 9.22
CA THR A 94 6.42 -5.58 8.91
C THR A 94 7.16 -5.49 7.57
N LYS A 95 8.03 -6.47 7.27
CA LYS A 95 8.82 -6.48 6.02
C LYS A 95 7.99 -6.79 4.77
N TRP A 96 6.80 -7.35 4.94
CA TRP A 96 5.88 -7.71 3.86
C TRP A 96 5.21 -6.48 3.25
N HIS A 97 5.28 -5.30 3.89
CA HIS A 97 4.63 -4.07 3.43
C HIS A 97 5.53 -3.20 2.54
N TYR A 98 6.79 -3.60 2.31
CA TYR A 98 7.71 -2.77 1.52
C TYR A 98 8.80 -3.57 0.80
N VAL A 99 9.50 -2.87 -0.09
CA VAL A 99 10.80 -3.28 -0.64
C VAL A 99 11.74 -2.10 -0.46
N LYS A 100 12.84 -2.30 0.28
CA LYS A 100 13.81 -1.24 0.52
C LYS A 100 14.93 -1.29 -0.52
N LEU A 101 14.67 -0.70 -1.68
CA LEU A 101 15.66 -0.57 -2.76
C LEU A 101 16.70 0.51 -2.44
N ASP A 102 17.96 0.22 -2.75
CA ASP A 102 19.02 1.22 -2.81
C ASP A 102 18.92 1.99 -4.14
N PRO A 103 18.66 3.32 -4.13
CA PRO A 103 18.53 4.09 -5.36
C PRO A 103 19.83 4.15 -6.20
N ALA A 104 20.99 4.01 -5.57
CA ALA A 104 22.28 4.06 -6.26
C ALA A 104 22.65 2.72 -6.91
N ASN A 105 22.17 1.62 -6.34
CA ASN A 105 22.42 0.27 -6.83
C ASN A 105 21.22 -0.66 -6.57
N PRO A 106 20.14 -0.54 -7.36
CA PRO A 106 18.91 -1.27 -7.11
C PRO A 106 19.10 -2.76 -7.37
N ASP A 107 18.91 -3.57 -6.34
CA ASP A 107 18.93 -5.03 -6.40
C ASP A 107 17.72 -5.56 -5.63
N LEU A 108 16.74 -6.08 -6.37
CA LEU A 108 15.48 -6.58 -5.80
C LEU A 108 15.71 -7.83 -4.94
N THR A 109 16.57 -8.75 -5.38
CA THR A 109 16.85 -9.98 -4.63
C THR A 109 17.46 -9.63 -3.28
N LYS A 110 18.41 -8.70 -3.26
CA LYS A 110 19.00 -8.19 -2.01
C LYS A 110 17.98 -7.43 -1.16
N ALA A 111 17.15 -6.58 -1.76
CA ALA A 111 16.13 -5.81 -1.05
C ALA A 111 15.01 -6.68 -0.46
N CYS A 112 14.83 -7.89 -1.01
CA CYS A 112 13.95 -8.94 -0.54
C CYS A 112 14.72 -10.09 0.13
N PHE A 113 15.84 -9.79 0.80
CA PHE A 113 16.53 -10.70 1.71
C PHE A 113 16.95 -12.06 1.11
N GLY A 114 17.24 -12.08 -0.20
CA GLY A 114 17.62 -13.29 -0.92
C GLY A 114 16.45 -14.09 -1.50
N LYS A 115 15.21 -13.62 -1.33
CA LYS A 115 13.97 -14.23 -1.85
C LYS A 115 13.90 -15.75 -1.58
N PRO A 116 14.01 -16.19 -0.31
CA PRO A 116 13.86 -17.60 0.02
C PRO A 116 12.49 -18.12 -0.43
N ALA A 117 12.46 -19.36 -0.94
CA ALA A 117 11.20 -19.97 -1.33
C ALA A 117 10.34 -20.30 -0.11
N LEU A 118 9.03 -20.09 -0.23
CA LEU A 118 8.05 -20.60 0.72
C LEU A 118 8.15 -22.14 0.79
N PRO A 119 8.22 -22.74 1.98
CA PRO A 119 8.22 -24.20 2.11
C PRO A 119 7.02 -24.84 1.39
N GLU A 120 7.24 -26.03 0.84
CA GLU A 120 6.20 -26.74 0.11
C GLU A 120 4.97 -26.99 1.01
N MET A 121 3.78 -26.73 0.47
CA MET A 121 2.48 -26.84 1.17
C MET A 121 2.27 -25.88 2.35
N ALA A 122 3.21 -24.99 2.69
CA ALA A 122 2.96 -23.95 3.67
C ALA A 122 2.00 -22.89 3.09
N PRO A 123 1.01 -22.41 3.86
CA PRO A 123 0.22 -21.26 3.43
C PRO A 123 1.12 -20.02 3.36
N ALA A 124 0.78 -19.06 2.50
CA ALA A 124 1.51 -17.82 2.30
C ALA A 124 1.63 -17.00 3.60
N SER A 125 0.64 -17.10 4.49
CA SER A 125 0.65 -16.52 5.83
C SER A 125 1.69 -17.12 6.78
N HIS A 126 2.22 -18.31 6.48
CA HIS A 126 3.31 -18.96 7.24
C HIS A 126 4.69 -18.76 6.58
N GLY A 127 4.80 -17.90 5.56
CA GLY A 127 6.10 -17.58 4.96
C GLY A 127 7.04 -16.83 5.91
N LEU A 128 8.29 -16.67 5.49
CA LEU A 128 9.35 -16.19 6.36
C LEU A 128 9.12 -14.73 6.76
N GLN A 129 9.57 -14.37 7.96
CA GLN A 129 9.52 -12.97 8.43
C GLN A 129 10.34 -12.05 7.52
N ASP A 130 11.34 -12.60 6.84
CA ASP A 130 12.21 -11.90 5.90
C ASP A 130 11.69 -11.90 4.46
N ASP A 131 10.45 -12.30 4.21
CA ASP A 131 9.80 -12.06 2.91
C ASP A 131 9.56 -10.54 2.71
N CYS A 132 9.58 -10.07 1.47
CA CYS A 132 9.19 -8.70 1.13
C CYS A 132 7.82 -8.62 0.47
N ALA A 133 7.35 -7.41 0.16
CA ALA A 133 6.07 -7.22 -0.53
C ALA A 133 5.94 -8.00 -1.85
N VAL A 134 7.01 -8.09 -2.65
CA VAL A 134 6.99 -8.86 -3.91
C VAL A 134 6.80 -10.36 -3.65
N ASP A 135 7.53 -10.91 -2.68
CA ASP A 135 7.40 -12.33 -2.32
C ASP A 135 5.96 -12.64 -1.90
N LYS A 136 5.36 -11.79 -1.07
CA LYS A 136 4.00 -12.02 -0.56
C LYS A 136 2.93 -11.89 -1.61
N VAL A 137 3.03 -10.93 -2.53
CA VAL A 137 2.11 -10.86 -3.67
C VAL A 137 2.15 -12.16 -4.48
N GLU A 138 3.34 -12.68 -4.78
CA GLU A 138 3.49 -13.94 -5.53
C GLU A 138 2.94 -15.15 -4.75
N GLN A 139 3.22 -15.24 -3.46
CA GLN A 139 2.78 -16.33 -2.59
C GLN A 139 1.25 -16.35 -2.43
N PHE A 140 0.62 -15.23 -2.07
CA PHE A 140 -0.84 -15.16 -1.94
C PHE A 140 -1.54 -15.35 -3.29
N ALA A 141 -0.98 -14.82 -4.39
CA ALA A 141 -1.54 -15.08 -5.73
C ALA A 141 -1.39 -16.55 -6.16
N LYS A 142 -0.39 -17.28 -5.64
CA LYS A 142 -0.30 -18.74 -5.85
C LYS A 142 -1.33 -19.48 -5.02
N GLU A 143 -1.51 -19.12 -3.75
CA GLU A 143 -2.50 -19.73 -2.86
C GLU A 143 -3.92 -19.55 -3.40
N LEU A 144 -4.28 -18.33 -3.83
CA LEU A 144 -5.61 -17.99 -4.30
C LEU A 144 -5.95 -18.50 -5.72
N ARG A 145 -5.01 -19.15 -6.42
CA ARG A 145 -5.27 -19.72 -7.76
C ARG A 145 -6.09 -21.01 -7.72
N ASP A 146 -6.10 -21.69 -6.58
CA ASP A 146 -6.94 -22.86 -6.30
C ASP A 146 -7.54 -22.69 -4.88
N PRO A 147 -8.44 -21.69 -4.72
CA PRO A 147 -8.90 -21.19 -3.41
C PRO A 147 -9.94 -22.08 -2.74
#